data_AF-A0A143XK49-F1
#
_entry.id   AF-A0A143XK49-F1
#
_cell.length_a   1.000
_cell.length_b   1.000
_cell.length_c   1.000
_cell.angle_alpha   90.00
_cell.angle_beta   90.00
_cell.angle_gamma   90.00
#
_symmetry.space_group_name_H-M   'P 1'
#
loop_
_entity.id
_entity.type
_entity.pdbx_description
1 polymer ?
#
loop_
_entity_poly.entity_id
_entity_poly.type
_entity_poly.pdbx_seq_one_letter_code
_entity_poly.pdbx_strand_id
1 'polypeptide(L)'
;MDSATCDFGNVPRKGGDLVKDFTFANDGTVPLVITRVVTSCSCLRASFPKRPVPPGGEAAVRIVYEPHKSDPGVFHKVIQIYSNSVDGRHVITVQGCSVDRKER
;
A
#
# COMPACT_ATOMS: atom_id res chain seq x y z
N MET A 1 -4.64 16.72 -4.18
CA MET A 1 -5.33 15.43 -4.01
C MET A 1 -4.52 14.37 -4.75
N ASP A 2 -3.40 13.95 -4.18
CA ASP A 2 -2.60 12.88 -4.80
C ASP A 2 -3.10 11.54 -4.27
N SER A 3 -3.96 10.87 -5.05
CA SER A 3 -4.36 9.50 -4.78
C SER A 3 -3.43 8.59 -5.59
N ALA A 4 -2.46 7.97 -4.93
CA ALA A 4 -1.56 7.06 -5.61
C ALA A 4 -2.33 5.80 -6.03
N THR A 5 -2.26 5.42 -7.30
CA THR A 5 -2.86 4.17 -7.79
C THR A 5 -1.75 3.17 -8.12
N CYS A 6 -1.88 1.96 -7.61
CA CYS A 6 -0.98 0.85 -7.87
C CYS A 6 -1.74 -0.29 -8.53
N ASP A 7 -1.41 -0.56 -9.78
CA ASP A 7 -1.96 -1.67 -10.54
C ASP A 7 -0.99 -2.84 -10.55
N PHE A 8 -1.42 -3.99 -10.03
CA PHE A 8 -0.65 -5.23 -10.08
C PHE A 8 -0.90 -6.04 -11.36
N GLY A 9 -1.82 -5.60 -12.22
CA GLY A 9 -2.21 -6.30 -13.43
C GLY A 9 -2.82 -7.67 -13.11
N ASN A 10 -2.44 -8.67 -13.89
CA ASN A 10 -2.88 -10.05 -13.67
C ASN A 10 -2.07 -10.69 -12.54
N VAL A 11 -2.73 -10.92 -11.41
CA VAL A 11 -2.14 -11.54 -10.21
C VAL A 11 -2.51 -13.02 -10.18
N PRO A 12 -1.54 -13.94 -10.20
CA PRO A 12 -1.84 -15.35 -10.07
C PRO A 12 -2.34 -15.68 -8.65
N ARG A 13 -3.44 -16.42 -8.54
CA ARG A 13 -4.02 -16.88 -7.26
C ARG A 13 -3.14 -17.84 -6.45
N LYS A 14 -2.05 -18.32 -7.06
CA LYS A 14 -1.03 -19.21 -6.47
C LYS A 14 0.33 -18.69 -6.92
N GLY A 15 1.28 -18.54 -6.00
CA GLY A 15 2.66 -18.19 -6.38
C GLY A 15 3.38 -17.21 -5.45
N GLY A 16 2.73 -16.74 -4.39
CA GLY A 16 3.35 -15.91 -3.36
C GLY A 16 2.81 -14.48 -3.31
N ASP A 17 3.37 -13.72 -2.39
CA ASP A 17 2.89 -12.39 -2.04
C ASP A 17 3.43 -11.34 -3.02
N LEU A 18 2.60 -10.37 -3.38
CA LEU A 18 3.03 -9.22 -4.16
C LEU A 18 3.45 -8.10 -3.22
N VAL A 19 4.68 -7.62 -3.39
CA VAL A 19 5.26 -6.57 -2.54
C VAL A 19 5.44 -5.29 -3.35
N LYS A 20 5.03 -4.17 -2.76
CA LYS A 20 5.25 -2.82 -3.31
C LYS A 20 5.69 -1.88 -2.20
N ASP A 21 6.81 -1.22 -2.41
CA ASP A 21 7.30 -0.16 -1.52
C ASP A 21 6.85 1.21 -2.07
N PHE A 22 6.26 2.03 -1.21
CA PHE A 22 5.91 3.42 -1.50
C PHE A 22 6.79 4.35 -0.66
N THR A 23 7.56 5.19 -1.32
CA THR A 23 8.41 6.18 -0.65
C THR A 23 7.66 7.49 -0.50
N PHE A 24 7.73 8.07 0.70
CA PHE A 24 7.17 9.35 1.07
C PHE A 24 8.31 10.26 1.51
N ALA A 25 8.43 11.42 0.87
CA ALA A 25 9.33 12.47 1.33
C ALA A 25 8.62 13.33 2.40
N ASN A 26 9.37 13.77 3.40
CA ASN A 26 8.93 14.81 4.32
C ASN A 26 9.38 16.18 3.81
N ASP A 27 8.55 16.80 2.96
CA ASP A 27 8.77 18.16 2.45
C ASP A 27 8.41 19.25 3.47
N GLY A 28 8.01 18.87 4.69
CA GLY A 28 7.68 19.79 5.77
C GLY A 28 8.91 20.30 6.51
N THR A 29 8.68 21.23 7.44
CA THR A 29 9.71 21.81 8.31
C THR A 29 9.80 21.15 9.69
N VAL A 30 8.91 20.20 9.98
CA VAL A 30 8.85 19.44 11.24
C VAL A 30 8.94 17.93 10.97
N PRO A 31 9.32 17.11 11.96
CA PRO A 31 9.34 15.66 11.79
C PRO A 31 7.96 15.09 11.43
N LEU A 32 7.89 14.32 10.35
CA LEU A 32 6.71 13.60 9.89
C LEU A 32 6.58 12.28 10.65
N VAL A 33 5.41 12.02 11.22
CA VAL A 33 5.08 10.82 11.97
C VAL A 33 3.90 10.14 11.30
N ILE A 34 4.09 8.91 10.84
CA ILE A 34 3.00 8.04 10.39
C ILE A 34 2.34 7.45 11.63
N THR A 35 1.08 7.81 11.87
CA THR A 35 0.35 7.42 13.08
C THR A 35 -0.35 6.08 12.90
N ARG A 36 -0.91 5.83 11.72
CA ARG A 36 -1.67 4.61 11.43
C ARG A 36 -1.73 4.32 9.95
N VAL A 37 -1.75 3.04 9.59
CA VAL A 37 -2.13 2.57 8.26
C VAL A 37 -3.35 1.67 8.39
N VAL A 38 -4.38 1.92 7.58
CA VAL A 38 -5.63 1.16 7.54
C VAL A 38 -5.76 0.52 6.17
N THR A 39 -5.97 -0.79 6.12
CA THR A 39 -6.19 -1.54 4.87
C THR A 39 -7.66 -1.97 4.77
N SER A 40 -8.19 -2.07 3.56
CA SER A 40 -9.59 -2.47 3.34
C SER A 40 -9.85 -3.98 3.46
N CYS A 41 -8.80 -4.80 3.60
CA CYS A 41 -8.87 -6.27 3.63
C CYS A 41 -7.67 -6.83 4.41
N SER A 42 -7.86 -7.95 5.10
CA SER A 42 -6.77 -8.69 5.76
C SER A 42 -5.73 -9.26 4.78
N CYS A 43 -6.11 -9.43 3.51
CA CYS A 43 -5.23 -9.80 2.40
C CYS A 43 -4.19 -8.72 2.04
N LEU A 44 -4.28 -7.53 2.64
CA LEU A 44 -3.29 -6.47 2.53
C LEU A 44 -2.62 -6.26 3.88
N ARG A 45 -1.30 -6.37 3.91
CA ARG A 45 -0.47 -5.96 5.05
C ARG A 45 0.33 -4.73 4.69
N ALA A 46 0.45 -3.82 5.66
CA ALA A 46 1.26 -2.62 5.53
C ALA A 46 2.31 -2.60 6.66
N SER A 47 3.55 -2.29 6.30
CA SER A 47 4.63 -2.03 7.23
C SER A 47 5.18 -0.63 6.98
N PHE A 48 5.36 0.15 8.03
CA PHE A 48 5.76 1.55 7.96
C PHE A 48 6.71 1.89 9.12
N PRO A 49 7.57 2.92 8.97
CA PRO A 49 8.48 3.33 10.04
C PRO A 49 7.69 3.88 11.22
N LYS A 50 8.02 3.40 12.42
CA LYS A 50 7.48 3.92 13.68
C LYS A 50 8.25 5.12 14.22
N ARG A 51 9.42 5.41 13.65
CA ARG A 51 10.23 6.57 14.03
C ARG A 51 9.81 7.79 13.22
N PRO A 52 9.86 9.00 13.80
CA PRO A 52 9.68 10.24 13.05
C PRO A 52 10.69 10.35 11.91
N VAL A 53 10.23 10.85 10.76
CA VAL A 53 11.03 11.16 9.58
C VAL A 53 11.43 12.62 9.66
N PRO A 54 12.74 12.96 9.66
CA PRO A 54 13.18 14.34 9.74
C PRO A 54 12.75 15.16 8.51
N PRO A 55 12.72 16.50 8.60
CA PRO A 55 12.57 17.38 7.43
C PRO A 55 13.56 17.03 6.31
N GLY A 56 13.08 16.94 5.07
CA GLY A 56 13.86 16.51 3.91
C GLY A 56 14.24 15.02 3.89
N GLY A 57 13.81 14.24 4.89
CA GLY A 57 14.02 12.79 4.94
C GLY A 57 12.92 12.02 4.20
N GLU A 58 13.16 10.72 4.00
CA GLU A 58 12.22 9.83 3.34
C GLU A 58 11.79 8.67 4.24
N ALA A 59 10.56 8.20 4.06
CA ALA A 59 10.01 7.00 4.67
C ALA A 59 9.48 6.05 3.60
N ALA A 60 9.70 4.75 3.80
CA ALA A 60 9.10 3.72 2.96
C ALA A 60 7.93 3.03 3.68
N VAL A 61 6.77 2.97 3.03
CA VAL A 61 5.65 2.11 3.42
C VAL A 61 5.61 0.91 2.51
N ARG A 62 5.88 -0.26 3.07
CA ARG A 62 5.84 -1.54 2.38
C ARG A 62 4.43 -2.11 2.42
N ILE A 63 3.85 -2.35 1.26
CA ILE A 63 2.57 -3.03 1.09
C ILE A 63 2.82 -4.44 0.59
N VAL A 64 2.17 -5.40 1.22
CA VAL A 64 2.16 -6.81 0.83
C VAL A 64 0.72 -7.21 0.54
N TYR A 65 0.46 -7.66 -0.69
CA TYR A 65 -0.81 -8.23 -1.11
C TYR A 65 -0.68 -9.75 -1.20
N GLU A 66 -1.48 -10.44 -0.41
CA GLU A 66 -1.58 -11.91 -0.38
C GLU A 66 -2.81 -12.32 -1.19
N PRO A 67 -2.66 -12.79 -2.45
CA PRO A 67 -3.80 -13.20 -3.26
C PRO A 67 -4.47 -14.46 -2.66
N HIS A 68 -5.77 -14.39 -2.42
CA HIS A 68 -6.56 -15.52 -1.94
C HIS A 68 -7.13 -16.34 -3.10
N LYS A 69 -7.10 -17.68 -2.96
CA LYS A 69 -7.69 -18.61 -3.94
C LYS A 69 -9.17 -18.36 -4.18
N SER A 70 -9.91 -17.90 -3.18
CA SER A 70 -11.36 -17.71 -3.23
C SER A 70 -11.83 -16.39 -3.86
N ASP A 71 -10.91 -15.47 -4.19
CA ASP A 71 -11.23 -14.16 -4.78
C ASP A 71 -10.71 -14.10 -6.24
N PRO A 72 -11.44 -14.64 -7.23
CA PRO A 72 -11.14 -14.43 -8.65
C PRO A 72 -11.63 -13.07 -9.15
N GLY A 73 -11.01 -12.58 -10.21
CA GLY A 73 -11.48 -11.42 -10.97
C GLY A 73 -10.90 -10.09 -10.49
N VAL A 74 -11.50 -9.01 -10.96
CA VAL A 74 -11.01 -7.65 -10.72
C VAL A 74 -11.19 -7.30 -9.24
N PHE A 75 -10.15 -6.76 -8.63
CA PHE A 75 -10.19 -6.24 -7.27
C PHE A 75 -9.80 -4.77 -7.24
N HIS A 76 -10.47 -4.02 -6.37
CA HIS A 76 -10.13 -2.66 -6.00
C HIS A 76 -10.07 -2.61 -4.48
N LYS A 77 -8.89 -2.34 -3.94
CA LYS A 77 -8.62 -2.26 -2.50
C LYS A 77 -8.03 -0.90 -2.18
N VAL A 78 -8.17 -0.47 -0.93
CA VAL A 78 -7.76 0.87 -0.51
C VAL A 78 -6.88 0.77 0.73
N ILE A 79 -5.84 1.58 0.76
CA ILE A 79 -4.93 1.73 1.89
C ILE A 79 -4.93 3.20 2.27
N GLN A 80 -5.19 3.49 3.54
CA GLN A 80 -5.20 4.84 4.08
C GLN A 80 -4.06 5.00 5.06
N ILE A 81 -3.18 5.95 4.80
CA ILE A 81 -2.03 6.27 5.63
C ILE A 81 -2.34 7.58 6.35
N TYR A 82 -2.33 7.55 7.66
CA TYR A 82 -2.57 8.72 8.52
C TYR A 82 -1.25 9.21 9.10
N SER A 83 -1.07 10.52 9.12
CA SER A 83 0.14 11.16 9.64
C SER A 83 -0.18 12.52 10.28
N ASN A 84 0.83 13.16 10.85
CA ASN A 84 0.74 14.54 11.33
C ASN A 84 1.04 15.59 10.23
N SER A 85 1.04 15.21 8.95
CA SER A 85 1.19 16.18 7.85
C SER A 85 -0.05 17.08 7.75
N VAL A 86 0.06 18.18 6.99
CA VAL A 86 -1.05 19.12 6.77
C VAL A 86 -2.26 18.43 6.14
N ASP A 87 -2.04 17.52 5.18
CA ASP A 87 -3.12 16.73 4.58
C ASP A 87 -3.71 15.68 5.55
N GLY A 88 -2.94 15.25 6.54
CA GLY A 88 -3.30 14.31 7.60
C GLY A 88 -3.60 12.87 7.14
N ARG A 89 -3.96 12.67 5.87
CA ARG A 89 -4.31 11.38 5.29
C ARG A 89 -3.90 11.30 3.82
N HIS A 90 -3.18 10.24 3.49
CA HIS A 90 -2.87 9.84 2.12
C HIS A 90 -3.60 8.53 1.78
N VAL A 91 -4.12 8.42 0.55
CA VAL A 91 -4.91 7.26 0.11
C VAL A 91 -4.25 6.62 -1.10
N ILE A 92 -4.02 5.30 -1.01
CA ILE A 92 -3.49 4.48 -2.09
C ILE A 92 -4.58 3.52 -2.53
N THR A 93 -4.88 3.52 -3.83
CA THR A 93 -5.76 2.52 -4.46
C THR A 93 -4.90 1.40 -5.03
N VAL A 94 -5.21 0.18 -4.65
CA VAL A 94 -4.57 -1.04 -5.15
C VAL A 94 -5.56 -1.77 -6.03
N GLN A 95 -5.19 -2.00 -7.28
CA GLN A 95 -6.05 -2.66 -8.26
C GLN A 95 -5.33 -3.78 -9.01
N GLY A 96 -6.11 -4.66 -9.63
CA GLY A 96 -5.61 -5.73 -10.46
C GLY A 96 -6.71 -6.74 -10.77
N CYS A 97 -6.33 -7.84 -11.44
CA CYS A 97 -7.21 -8.95 -11.75
C CYS A 97 -6.60 -10.25 -11.24
N SER A 98 -7.28 -10.90 -10.31
CA SER A 98 -6.90 -12.19 -9.74
C SER A 98 -7.24 -13.31 -10.72
N VAL A 99 -6.22 -13.92 -11.31
CA VAL A 99 -6.37 -14.94 -12.36
C VAL A 99 -5.84 -16.30 -11.88
N ASP A 100 -6.46 -17.38 -12.35
CA ASP A 100 -5.84 -18.69 -12.18
C ASP A 100 -4.61 -18.79 -13.07
N ARG A 101 -3.51 -19.30 -12.52
CA ARG A 101 -2.36 -19.63 -13.35
C ARG A 101 -2.81 -20.81 -14.21
N LYS A 102 -2.95 -20.63 -15.53
CA LYS A 102 -3.20 -21.77 -16.44
C LYS A 102 -2.12 -22.81 -16.18
N GLU A 103 -2.51 -23.92 -15.55
CA GLU A 103 -1.70 -25.13 -15.46
C GLU A 103 -1.50 -25.58 -16.92
N ARG A 104 -0.25 -25.51 -17.39
CA ARG A 104 0.16 -26.12 -18.67
C ARG A 104 0.46 -27.59 -18.42
#